data_AF-A0A7K0PY11-F1
#
_entry.id   AF-A0A7K0PY11-F1
#
_cell.length_a   1.000
_cell.length_b   1.000
_cell.length_c   1.000
_cell.angle_alpha   90.00
_cell.angle_beta   90.00
_cell.angle_gamma   90.00
#
_symmetry.space_group_name_H-M   'P 1'
#
loop_
_entity.id
_entity.type
_entity.pdbx_description
1 polymer ?
#
loop_
_entity_poly.entity_id
_entity_poly.type
_entity_poly.pdbx_seq_one_letter_code
_entity_poly.pdbx_strand_id
1 'polypeptide(L)'
;MSSDSSYNTDLVVQTVREILAGHEPTQLTPDRRWDAELWADLAEAGLTGVGLPEEAGGSGGELADAVAVVATLAAGAGAVPVAEQLLVAAPAVLAAGLELPPVDQPLSVSVSGAVRVEDGRLTGTATDVAWAGVVHWLAVGAQGPDGDVLALVDVSDLEATHAANLAGEPRGSYVFDGHPAQVGPLPDDLRARYALARAVQLSAAAETVL
;
A
#
# COMPACT_ATOMS: atom_id res chain seq x y z
N MET A 1 -5.25 24.61 18.47
CA MET A 1 -4.47 23.48 17.91
C MET A 1 -5.07 22.98 16.60
N SER A 2 -6.34 23.24 16.26
CA SER A 2 -6.96 22.74 15.01
C SER A 2 -6.63 23.52 13.72
N SER A 3 -6.10 24.75 13.79
CA SER A 3 -5.80 25.50 12.55
C SER A 3 -4.53 24.98 11.85
N ASP A 4 -3.50 24.63 12.62
CA ASP A 4 -2.18 24.27 12.09
C ASP A 4 -2.17 22.92 11.36
N SER A 5 -2.90 21.93 11.90
CA SER A 5 -3.10 20.61 11.26
C SER A 5 -3.89 20.72 9.94
N SER A 6 -4.96 21.54 9.90
CA SER A 6 -5.73 21.78 8.67
C SER A 6 -4.90 22.46 7.57
N TYR A 7 -4.04 23.43 7.92
CA TYR A 7 -3.16 24.08 6.95
C TYR A 7 -2.12 23.11 6.37
N ASN A 8 -1.64 22.15 7.16
CA ASN A 8 -0.69 21.14 6.69
C ASN A 8 -1.34 20.16 5.71
N THR A 9 -2.54 19.67 6.02
CA THR A 9 -3.30 18.78 5.12
C THR A 9 -3.65 19.47 3.80
N ASP A 10 -4.03 20.75 3.81
CA ASP A 10 -4.32 21.52 2.59
C ASP A 10 -3.09 21.62 1.66
N LEU A 11 -1.90 21.80 2.22
CA LEU A 11 -0.65 21.84 1.46
C LEU A 11 -0.35 20.48 0.82
N VAL A 12 -0.46 19.39 1.59
CA VAL A 12 -0.27 18.02 1.08
C VAL A 12 -1.21 17.74 -0.10
N VAL A 13 -2.49 18.10 0.05
CA VAL A 13 -3.50 17.95 -1.02
C VAL A 13 -3.13 18.79 -2.25
N GLN A 14 -2.67 20.02 -2.06
CA GLN A 14 -2.25 20.87 -3.17
C GLN A 14 -1.07 20.24 -3.92
N THR A 15 -0.05 19.76 -3.22
CA THR A 15 1.10 19.09 -3.85
C THR A 15 0.68 17.85 -4.64
N VAL A 16 -0.20 17.00 -4.09
CA VAL A 16 -0.71 15.82 -4.81
C VAL A 16 -1.45 16.24 -6.09
N ARG A 17 -2.25 17.31 -6.05
CA ARG A 17 -2.96 17.82 -7.24
C ARG A 17 -2.01 18.38 -8.29
N GLU A 18 -0.98 19.10 -7.87
CA GLU A 18 0.04 19.66 -8.78
C GLU A 18 0.80 18.54 -9.48
N ILE A 19 1.21 17.50 -8.74
CA ILE A 19 1.83 16.30 -9.32
C ILE A 19 0.86 15.64 -10.29
N LEU A 20 -0.36 15.29 -9.87
CA LEU A 20 -1.36 14.65 -10.75
C LEU A 20 -1.62 15.44 -12.04
N ALA A 21 -1.68 16.78 -11.98
CA ALA A 21 -1.90 17.62 -13.16
C ALA A 21 -0.73 17.57 -14.16
N GLY A 22 0.47 17.17 -13.72
CA GLY A 22 1.63 16.93 -14.56
C GLY A 22 1.61 15.59 -15.30
N HIS A 23 0.70 14.67 -14.94
CA HIS A 23 0.60 13.33 -15.51
C HIS A 23 -0.63 13.18 -16.39
N GLU A 24 -0.47 12.51 -17.54
CA GLU A 24 -1.61 12.10 -18.35
C GLU A 24 -2.38 10.98 -17.63
N PRO A 25 -3.73 11.00 -17.61
CA PRO A 25 -4.51 9.93 -17.00
C PRO A 25 -4.09 8.54 -17.50
N THR A 26 -3.62 7.71 -16.58
CA THR A 26 -3.10 6.38 -16.93
C THR A 26 -4.23 5.43 -17.27
N GLN A 27 -4.29 5.00 -18.53
CA GLN A 27 -5.10 3.85 -18.94
C GLN A 27 -4.33 2.57 -18.65
N LEU A 28 -4.82 1.80 -17.69
CA LEU A 28 -4.21 0.53 -17.30
C LEU A 28 -4.44 -0.54 -18.37
N THR A 29 -3.36 -1.22 -18.74
CA THR A 29 -3.34 -2.33 -19.70
C THR A 29 -2.44 -3.46 -19.18
N PRO A 30 -2.46 -4.66 -19.80
CA PRO A 30 -1.52 -5.72 -19.44
C PRO A 30 -0.04 -5.30 -19.51
N ASP A 31 0.30 -4.36 -20.40
CA ASP A 31 1.67 -3.87 -20.63
C ASP A 31 2.00 -2.59 -19.83
N ARG A 32 0.97 -1.82 -19.41
CA ARG A 32 1.08 -0.64 -18.55
C ARG A 32 0.24 -0.85 -17.29
N ARG A 33 0.83 -1.56 -16.31
CA ARG A 33 0.14 -2.08 -15.12
C ARG A 33 -0.03 -1.07 -13.99
N TRP A 34 0.70 0.04 -14.04
CA TRP A 34 0.67 1.13 -13.07
C TRP A 34 1.37 2.36 -13.64
N ASP A 35 1.27 3.47 -12.94
CA ASP A 35 1.94 4.71 -13.27
C ASP A 35 3.25 4.88 -12.48
N ALA A 36 4.33 4.33 -13.04
CA ALA A 36 5.65 4.33 -12.40
C ALA A 36 6.26 5.75 -12.30
N GLU A 37 5.98 6.62 -13.27
CA GLU A 37 6.45 8.01 -13.25
C GLU A 37 5.69 8.80 -12.17
N LEU A 38 4.37 8.65 -12.07
CA LEU A 38 3.60 9.23 -10.97
C LEU A 38 4.09 8.75 -9.61
N TRP A 39 4.38 7.45 -9.46
CA TRP A 39 4.94 6.93 -8.22
C TRP A 39 6.29 7.56 -7.86
N ALA A 40 7.19 7.72 -8.84
CA ALA A 40 8.49 8.35 -8.64
C ALA A 40 8.35 9.80 -8.17
N ASP A 41 7.49 10.60 -8.81
CA ASP A 41 7.25 11.99 -8.43
C ASP A 41 6.63 12.10 -7.03
N LEU A 42 5.71 11.19 -6.67
CA LEU A 42 5.14 11.11 -5.34
C LEU A 42 6.22 10.76 -4.30
N ALA A 43 7.11 9.82 -4.61
CA ALA A 43 8.19 9.43 -3.71
C ALA A 43 9.22 10.56 -3.53
N GLU A 44 9.60 11.26 -4.60
CA GLU A 44 10.50 12.42 -4.54
C GLU A 44 9.90 13.55 -3.67
N ALA A 45 8.58 13.74 -3.73
CA ALA A 45 7.86 14.69 -2.88
C ALA A 45 7.61 14.18 -1.44
N GLY A 46 8.04 12.96 -1.09
CA GLY A 46 7.81 12.34 0.22
C GLY A 46 6.37 11.85 0.45
N LEU A 47 5.51 11.89 -0.56
CA LEU A 47 4.09 11.56 -0.43
C LEU A 47 3.83 10.05 -0.25
N THR A 48 4.80 9.20 -0.60
CA THR A 48 4.72 7.75 -0.34
C THR A 48 5.07 7.36 1.10
N GLY A 49 5.54 8.32 1.92
CA GLY A 49 5.86 8.15 3.33
C GLY A 49 5.00 8.98 4.30
N VAL A 50 4.03 9.74 3.81
CA VAL A 50 3.16 10.61 4.64
C VAL A 50 2.33 9.80 5.64
N GLY A 51 2.22 10.31 6.87
CA GLY A 51 1.55 9.66 7.98
C GLY A 51 2.38 8.55 8.65
N LEU A 52 3.60 8.31 8.19
CA LEU A 52 4.55 7.35 8.78
C LEU A 52 5.65 8.10 9.54
N PRO A 53 6.16 7.56 10.67
CA PRO A 53 7.21 8.21 11.45
C PRO A 53 8.52 8.40 10.66
N GLU A 54 9.16 9.56 10.82
CA GLU A 54 10.42 9.87 10.14
C GLU A 54 11.55 8.92 10.57
N GLU A 55 11.58 8.51 11.84
CA GLU A 55 12.55 7.53 12.36
C GLU A 55 12.43 6.14 11.72
N ALA A 56 11.28 5.84 11.10
CA ALA A 56 11.03 4.62 10.35
C ALA A 56 11.19 4.81 8.84
N GLY A 57 11.72 5.94 8.39
CA GLY A 57 11.90 6.28 6.97
C GLY A 57 10.68 6.93 6.32
N GLY A 58 9.65 7.28 7.09
CA GLY A 58 8.50 8.05 6.63
C GLY A 58 8.76 9.54 6.47
N SER A 59 7.71 10.30 6.17
CA SER A 59 7.76 11.76 5.99
C SER A 59 7.05 12.53 7.11
N GLY A 60 6.69 11.84 8.20
CA GLY A 60 5.91 12.41 9.29
C GLY A 60 4.46 12.71 8.87
N GLY A 61 3.79 13.56 9.67
CA GLY A 61 2.38 13.89 9.47
C GLY A 61 1.42 12.97 10.21
N GLU A 62 0.13 13.23 10.03
CA GLU A 62 -0.94 12.51 10.71
C GLU A 62 -1.66 11.55 9.75
N LEU A 63 -2.46 10.62 10.30
CA LEU A 63 -3.31 9.75 9.49
C LEU A 63 -4.24 10.54 8.54
N ALA A 64 -4.68 11.72 8.95
CA ALA A 64 -5.51 12.58 8.13
C ALA A 64 -4.80 13.01 6.83
N ASP A 65 -3.49 13.26 6.89
CA ASP A 65 -2.69 13.62 5.72
C ASP A 65 -2.60 12.44 4.74
N ALA A 66 -2.32 11.23 5.26
CA ALA A 66 -2.29 10.01 4.44
C ALA A 66 -3.66 9.74 3.78
N VAL A 67 -4.75 9.92 4.51
CA VAL A 67 -6.12 9.81 3.97
C VAL A 67 -6.36 10.85 2.88
N ALA A 68 -5.90 12.09 3.07
CA ALA A 68 -6.06 13.17 2.10
C ALA A 68 -5.26 12.91 0.81
N VAL A 69 -4.03 12.37 0.91
CA VAL A 69 -3.24 11.90 -0.24
C VAL A 69 -4.01 10.84 -1.02
N VAL A 70 -4.47 9.79 -0.35
CA VAL A 70 -5.20 8.67 -0.98
C VAL A 70 -6.50 9.15 -1.62
N ALA A 71 -7.28 10.00 -0.94
CA ALA A 71 -8.50 10.57 -1.49
C ALA A 71 -8.22 11.40 -2.75
N THR A 72 -7.20 12.26 -2.71
CA THR A 72 -6.85 13.13 -3.84
C THR A 72 -6.40 12.31 -5.06
N LEU A 73 -5.57 11.28 -4.84
CA LEU A 73 -5.16 10.35 -5.89
C LEU A 73 -6.36 9.58 -6.47
N ALA A 74 -7.26 9.09 -5.62
CA ALA A 74 -8.44 8.37 -6.08
C ALA A 74 -9.38 9.25 -6.92
N ALA A 75 -9.60 10.50 -6.50
CA ALA A 75 -10.37 11.49 -7.26
C ALA A 75 -9.72 11.82 -8.62
N GLY A 76 -8.38 11.82 -8.67
CA GLY A 76 -7.62 12.01 -9.91
C GLY A 76 -7.39 10.74 -10.74
N ALA A 77 -7.96 9.60 -10.36
CA ALA A 77 -7.70 8.29 -10.98
C ALA A 77 -6.21 7.90 -11.03
N GLY A 78 -5.43 8.29 -10.03
CA GLY A 78 -4.02 7.93 -9.90
C GLY A 78 -3.82 6.42 -9.79
N ALA A 79 -3.08 5.84 -10.75
CA ALA A 79 -2.92 4.40 -10.88
C ALA A 79 -1.68 3.87 -10.13
N VAL A 80 -1.68 4.03 -8.80
CA VAL A 80 -0.56 3.72 -7.91
C VAL A 80 -0.99 3.07 -6.58
N PRO A 81 -0.15 2.24 -5.94
CA PRO A 81 -0.47 1.48 -4.70
C PRO A 81 -0.44 2.30 -3.40
N VAL A 82 -0.71 3.60 -3.44
CA VAL A 82 -0.57 4.48 -2.27
C VAL A 82 -1.59 4.14 -1.17
N ALA A 83 -2.80 3.69 -1.55
CA ALA A 83 -3.84 3.31 -0.60
C ALA A 83 -3.43 2.07 0.21
N GLU A 84 -2.91 1.04 -0.47
CA GLU A 84 -2.39 -0.16 0.15
C GLU A 84 -1.19 0.15 1.05
N GLN A 85 -0.25 0.98 0.57
CA GLN A 85 0.96 1.32 1.30
C GLN A 85 0.65 2.14 2.56
N LEU A 86 0.04 3.31 2.42
CA LEU A 86 -0.05 4.30 3.50
C LEU A 86 -1.11 3.97 4.55
N LEU A 87 -2.25 3.40 4.15
CA LEU A 87 -3.37 3.20 5.06
C LEU A 87 -3.38 1.81 5.69
N VAL A 88 -2.66 0.84 5.10
CA VAL A 88 -2.82 -0.57 5.45
C VAL A 88 -1.49 -1.24 5.76
N ALA A 89 -0.64 -1.43 4.75
CA ALA A 89 0.53 -2.29 4.86
C ALA A 89 1.64 -1.67 5.71
N ALA A 90 2.04 -0.42 5.46
CA ALA A 90 3.10 0.23 6.24
C ALA A 90 2.71 0.40 7.72
N PRO A 91 1.50 0.89 8.07
CA PRO A 91 1.08 0.93 9.47
C PRO A 91 1.04 -0.45 10.13
N ALA A 92 0.64 -1.50 9.40
CA ALA A 92 0.60 -2.86 9.95
C ALA A 92 2.01 -3.41 10.22
N VAL A 93 2.97 -3.16 9.31
CA VAL A 93 4.38 -3.51 9.48
C VAL A 93 4.95 -2.84 10.72
N LEU A 94 4.73 -1.54 10.90
CA LEU A 94 5.19 -0.79 12.06
C LEU A 94 4.51 -1.26 13.36
N ALA A 95 3.20 -1.52 13.34
CA ALA A 95 2.47 -2.03 14.49
C ALA A 95 2.94 -3.44 14.91
N ALA A 96 3.40 -4.24 13.95
CA ALA A 96 4.02 -5.54 14.18
C ALA A 96 5.48 -5.44 14.67
N GLY A 97 6.03 -4.23 14.81
CA GLY A 97 7.42 -4.01 15.23
C GLY A 97 8.46 -4.45 14.20
N LEU A 98 8.07 -4.53 12.93
CA LEU A 98 8.93 -4.92 11.82
C LEU A 98 9.62 -3.70 11.20
N GLU A 99 10.78 -3.92 10.59
CA GLU A 99 11.51 -2.88 9.87
C GLU A 99 10.80 -2.60 8.54
N LEU A 100 10.36 -1.35 8.36
CA LEU A 100 9.71 -0.90 7.14
C LEU A 100 10.72 -0.88 5.98
N PRO A 101 10.36 -1.38 4.79
CA PRO A 101 11.19 -1.21 3.60
C PRO A 101 11.23 0.26 3.16
N PRO A 102 12.17 0.64 2.26
CA PRO A 102 12.19 1.99 1.69
C PRO A 102 10.81 2.38 1.13
N VAL A 103 10.32 3.56 1.50
CA VAL A 103 8.95 4.01 1.16
C VAL A 103 8.76 4.34 -0.33
N ASP A 104 9.84 4.42 -1.10
CA ASP A 104 9.85 4.52 -2.56
C ASP A 104 9.69 3.15 -3.24
N GLN A 105 9.74 2.04 -2.49
CA GLN A 105 9.49 0.69 -3.00
C GLN A 105 8.04 0.29 -2.67
N PRO A 106 7.18 0.02 -3.67
CA PRO A 106 5.77 -0.18 -3.40
C PRO A 106 5.49 -1.40 -2.51
N LEU A 107 4.71 -1.18 -1.46
CA LEU A 107 4.31 -2.17 -0.47
C LEU A 107 2.79 -2.40 -0.52
N SER A 108 2.39 -3.67 -0.53
CA SER A 108 0.97 -4.07 -0.45
C SER A 108 0.74 -5.07 0.69
N VAL A 109 -0.51 -5.51 0.83
CA VAL A 109 -0.94 -6.45 1.87
C VAL A 109 -1.71 -7.62 1.27
N SER A 110 -1.55 -8.80 1.87
CA SER A 110 -2.42 -9.96 1.65
C SER A 110 -3.02 -10.46 2.96
N VAL A 111 -4.35 -10.51 3.02
CA VAL A 111 -5.13 -11.08 4.13
C VAL A 111 -5.89 -12.35 3.74
N SER A 112 -5.62 -12.85 2.54
CA SER A 112 -6.34 -13.96 1.90
C SER A 112 -5.35 -14.99 1.36
N GLY A 113 -5.66 -16.26 1.55
CA GLY A 113 -4.83 -17.36 1.07
C GLY A 113 -4.50 -18.34 2.18
N ALA A 114 -3.53 -19.21 1.91
CA ALA A 114 -3.04 -20.20 2.86
C ALA A 114 -1.51 -20.10 2.88
N VAL A 115 -0.99 -19.25 3.76
CA VAL A 115 0.44 -19.04 3.96
C VAL A 115 0.79 -19.45 5.38
N ARG A 116 1.87 -20.21 5.52
CA ARG A 116 2.49 -20.57 6.80
C ARG A 116 3.85 -19.95 6.90
N VAL A 117 4.29 -19.69 8.13
CA VAL A 117 5.65 -19.28 8.42
C VAL A 117 6.27 -20.21 9.47
N GLU A 118 7.44 -20.72 9.15
CA GLU A 118 8.26 -21.54 10.05
C GLU A 118 9.72 -21.09 9.88
N ASP A 119 10.42 -20.86 11.00
CA ASP A 119 11.81 -20.37 11.00
C ASP A 119 12.06 -19.13 10.12
N GLY A 120 11.10 -18.20 10.09
CA GLY A 120 11.17 -16.99 9.27
C GLY A 120 11.05 -17.24 7.77
N ARG A 121 10.51 -18.39 7.35
CA ARG A 121 10.32 -18.74 5.93
C ARG A 121 8.86 -19.01 5.61
N LEU A 122 8.35 -18.33 4.59
CA LEU A 122 7.00 -18.47 4.08
C LEU A 122 6.87 -19.67 3.15
N THR A 123 5.81 -20.44 3.34
CA THR A 123 5.37 -21.48 2.40
C THR A 123 3.87 -21.37 2.17
N GLY A 124 3.42 -21.55 0.93
CA GLY A 124 2.00 -21.53 0.58
C GLY A 124 1.68 -20.46 -0.47
N THR A 125 0.48 -19.90 -0.43
CA THR A 125 0.03 -18.95 -1.46
C THR A 125 -0.74 -17.79 -0.86
N ALA A 126 -0.23 -16.58 -1.08
CA ALA A 126 -0.96 -15.34 -0.87
C ALA A 126 -1.82 -15.06 -2.10
N THR A 127 -3.08 -14.67 -1.89
CA THR A 127 -4.06 -14.49 -2.96
C THR A 127 -4.72 -13.12 -2.88
N ASP A 128 -5.34 -12.70 -3.99
CA ASP A 128 -6.04 -11.41 -4.13
C ASP A 128 -5.16 -10.21 -3.71
N VAL A 129 -3.88 -10.27 -4.07
CA VAL A 129 -2.92 -9.20 -3.76
C VAL A 129 -3.16 -8.03 -4.70
N ALA A 130 -3.50 -6.88 -4.13
CA ALA A 130 -3.59 -5.63 -4.86
C ALA A 130 -2.21 -5.21 -5.36
N TRP A 131 -2.13 -4.81 -6.63
CA TRP A 131 -0.89 -4.41 -7.29
C TRP A 131 0.16 -5.54 -7.39
N ALA A 132 -0.31 -6.79 -7.49
CA ALA A 132 0.57 -7.94 -7.74
C ALA A 132 1.34 -7.77 -9.06
N GLY A 133 2.65 -8.05 -9.02
CA GLY A 133 3.60 -7.81 -10.10
C GLY A 133 4.11 -6.37 -10.21
N VAL A 134 3.58 -5.45 -9.39
CA VAL A 134 4.06 -4.06 -9.25
C VAL A 134 4.76 -3.86 -7.91
N VAL A 135 4.23 -4.46 -6.84
CA VAL A 135 4.78 -4.32 -5.50
C VAL A 135 6.11 -5.06 -5.34
N HIS A 136 7.03 -4.43 -4.61
CA HIS A 136 8.32 -5.01 -4.22
C HIS A 136 8.18 -5.78 -2.91
N TRP A 137 7.34 -5.27 -2.01
CA TRP A 137 7.14 -5.86 -0.68
C TRP A 137 5.69 -6.24 -0.45
N LEU A 138 5.50 -7.30 0.33
CA LEU A 138 4.19 -7.78 0.72
C LEU A 138 4.14 -8.07 2.22
N ALA A 139 3.20 -7.41 2.91
CA ALA A 139 2.78 -7.77 4.25
C ALA A 139 1.72 -8.88 4.18
N VAL A 140 2.00 -10.06 4.71
CA VAL A 140 1.17 -11.26 4.59
C VAL A 140 0.67 -11.70 5.96
N GLY A 141 -0.65 -11.85 6.12
CA GLY A 141 -1.20 -12.62 7.24
C GLY A 141 -0.87 -14.10 7.05
N ALA A 142 -0.12 -14.69 7.98
CA ALA A 142 0.35 -16.06 7.89
C ALA A 142 0.09 -16.85 9.17
N GLN A 143 -0.02 -18.17 9.05
CA GLN A 143 -0.11 -19.09 10.19
C GLN A 143 1.28 -19.40 10.71
N GLY A 144 1.60 -18.96 11.92
CA GLY A 144 2.80 -19.34 12.67
C GLY A 144 2.55 -20.53 13.61
N PRO A 145 3.59 -21.03 14.29
CA PRO A 145 3.47 -22.18 15.21
C PRO A 145 2.57 -21.88 16.42
N ASP A 146 2.54 -20.63 16.88
CA ASP A 146 1.81 -20.18 18.08
C ASP A 146 0.52 -19.39 17.75
N GLY A 147 0.16 -19.29 16.48
CA GLY A 147 -1.01 -18.54 16.02
C GLY A 147 -0.74 -17.70 14.78
N ASP A 148 -1.73 -16.89 14.40
CA ASP A 148 -1.62 -16.01 13.24
C ASP A 148 -0.63 -14.86 13.50
N VAL A 149 0.18 -14.55 12.50
CA VAL A 149 1.24 -13.53 12.54
C VAL A 149 1.22 -12.67 11.28
N LEU A 150 1.87 -11.52 11.33
CA LEU A 150 2.19 -10.73 10.15
C LEU A 150 3.61 -11.08 9.70
N ALA A 151 3.78 -11.40 8.42
CA ALA A 151 5.07 -11.62 7.81
C ALA A 151 5.34 -10.58 6.71
N LEU A 152 6.52 -9.97 6.70
CA LEU A 152 6.95 -9.04 5.66
C LEU A 152 7.98 -9.73 4.76
N VAL A 153 7.69 -9.81 3.48
CA VAL A 153 8.51 -10.52 2.48
C VAL A 153 8.78 -9.65 1.26
N ASP A 154 10.01 -9.72 0.75
CA ASP A 154 10.39 -9.20 -0.56
C ASP A 154 9.87 -10.15 -1.65
N VAL A 155 9.07 -9.62 -2.56
CA VAL A 155 8.43 -10.35 -3.66
C VAL A 155 8.88 -9.85 -5.03
N SER A 156 9.89 -8.97 -5.08
CA SER A 156 10.38 -8.35 -6.32
C SER A 156 10.90 -9.37 -7.33
N ASP A 157 11.49 -10.47 -6.85
CA ASP A 157 11.99 -11.58 -7.68
C ASP A 157 10.94 -12.68 -7.93
N LEU A 158 9.70 -12.51 -7.45
CA LEU A 158 8.64 -13.51 -7.59
C LEU A 158 7.68 -13.18 -8.74
N GLU A 159 7.40 -14.20 -9.54
CA GLU A 159 6.36 -14.10 -10.56
C GLU A 159 4.97 -14.13 -9.90
N ALA A 160 4.21 -13.07 -10.12
CA ALA A 160 2.82 -12.99 -9.70
C ALA A 160 1.89 -13.53 -10.78
N THR A 161 0.80 -14.21 -10.38
CA THR A 161 -0.29 -14.48 -11.32
C THR A 161 -0.92 -13.16 -11.82
N HIS A 162 -1.43 -13.16 -13.05
CA HIS A 162 -1.99 -11.96 -13.66
C HIS A 162 -3.51 -11.99 -13.71
N ALA A 163 -4.12 -11.09 -12.95
CA ALA A 163 -5.51 -10.68 -13.07
C ALA A 163 -5.60 -9.14 -12.93
N ALA A 164 -6.81 -8.60 -13.09
CA ALA A 164 -7.10 -7.19 -12.84
C ALA A 164 -8.52 -7.03 -12.28
N ASN A 165 -8.74 -5.96 -11.53
CA ASN A 165 -10.09 -5.57 -11.11
C ASN A 165 -10.82 -4.78 -12.22
N LEU A 166 -12.04 -4.31 -11.93
CA LEU A 166 -12.86 -3.56 -12.90
C LEU A 166 -12.23 -2.22 -13.35
N ALA A 167 -11.33 -1.65 -12.56
CA ALA A 167 -10.59 -0.44 -12.90
C ALA A 167 -9.29 -0.74 -13.69
N GLY A 168 -8.98 -2.02 -13.94
CA GLY A 168 -7.74 -2.44 -14.57
C GLY A 168 -6.54 -2.57 -13.62
N GLU A 169 -6.71 -2.29 -12.32
CA GLU A 169 -5.64 -2.42 -11.34
C GLU A 169 -5.21 -3.89 -11.23
N PRO A 170 -3.90 -4.19 -11.20
CA PRO A 170 -3.41 -5.55 -11.05
C PRO A 170 -3.96 -6.23 -9.79
N ARG A 171 -4.34 -7.49 -9.96
CA ARG A 171 -4.65 -8.44 -8.89
C ARG A 171 -3.91 -9.74 -9.17
N GLY A 172 -3.45 -10.43 -8.14
CA GLY A 172 -2.71 -11.67 -8.35
C GLY A 172 -2.43 -12.45 -7.09
N SER A 173 -1.58 -13.46 -7.26
CA SER A 173 -1.15 -14.38 -6.21
C SER A 173 0.35 -14.55 -6.28
N TYR A 174 0.95 -14.74 -5.11
CA TYR A 174 2.35 -15.11 -4.94
C TYR A 174 2.44 -16.48 -4.28
N VAL A 175 3.25 -17.37 -4.87
CA VAL A 175 3.52 -18.68 -4.31
C VAL A 175 4.86 -18.63 -3.61
N PHE A 176 4.88 -19.04 -2.34
CA PHE A 176 6.08 -19.11 -1.53
C PHE A 176 6.48 -20.57 -1.36
N ASP A 177 7.75 -20.85 -1.66
CA ASP A 177 8.44 -22.10 -1.34
C ASP A 177 9.64 -21.77 -0.47
N GLY A 178 9.42 -21.72 0.86
CA GLY A 178 10.41 -21.31 1.84
C GLY A 178 11.03 -19.93 1.57
N HIS A 179 10.25 -18.86 1.38
CA HIS A 179 10.79 -17.52 1.12
C HIS A 179 11.08 -16.76 2.42
N PRO A 180 12.25 -16.11 2.59
CA PRO A 180 12.59 -15.44 3.84
C PRO A 180 11.65 -14.25 4.12
N ALA A 181 11.27 -14.07 5.38
CA ALA A 181 10.42 -12.97 5.82
C ALA A 181 10.78 -12.51 7.24
N GLN A 182 10.54 -11.23 7.52
CA GLN A 182 10.44 -10.76 8.90
C GLN A 182 9.08 -11.19 9.47
N VAL A 183 8.98 -11.44 10.77
CA VAL A 183 7.76 -11.95 11.41
C VAL A 183 7.47 -11.22 12.71
N GLY A 184 6.23 -10.76 12.87
CA GLY A 184 5.77 -10.04 14.05
C GLY A 184 4.31 -10.35 14.37
N PRO A 185 3.78 -9.87 15.51
CA PRO A 185 2.37 -10.06 15.86
C PRO A 185 1.45 -9.50 14.79
N LEU A 186 0.35 -10.21 14.49
CA LEU A 186 -0.66 -9.73 13.57
C LEU A 186 -1.48 -8.59 14.23
N PRO A 187 -1.53 -7.38 13.64
CA PRO A 187 -2.39 -6.31 14.14
C PRO A 187 -3.87 -6.68 14.00
N ASP A 188 -4.67 -6.41 15.05
CA ASP A 188 -6.10 -6.73 15.09
C ASP A 188 -6.95 -5.84 14.17
N ASP A 189 -6.45 -4.67 13.82
CA ASP A 189 -7.12 -3.67 12.99
C ASP A 189 -6.85 -3.80 11.48
N LEU A 190 -6.08 -4.79 11.04
CA LEU A 190 -5.64 -4.93 9.65
C LEU A 190 -6.80 -4.91 8.64
N ARG A 191 -7.87 -5.64 8.94
CA ARG A 191 -9.08 -5.67 8.11
C ARG A 191 -9.84 -4.34 8.12
N ALA A 192 -9.86 -3.64 9.26
CA ALA A 192 -10.50 -2.35 9.39
C ALA A 192 -9.75 -1.27 8.58
N ARG A 193 -8.42 -1.30 8.60
CA ARG A 193 -7.57 -0.44 7.75
C ARG A 193 -7.80 -0.68 6.27
N TYR A 194 -7.88 -1.95 5.87
CA TYR A 194 -8.17 -2.28 4.47
C TYR A 194 -9.56 -1.79 4.03
N ALA A 195 -10.57 -1.91 4.91
CA ALA A 195 -11.90 -1.36 4.66
C ALA A 195 -11.89 0.17 4.56
N LEU A 196 -11.13 0.86 5.43
CA LEU A 196 -10.95 2.32 5.38
C LEU A 196 -10.36 2.74 4.04
N ALA A 197 -9.29 2.09 3.58
CA ALA A 197 -8.63 2.42 2.31
C ALA A 197 -9.63 2.36 1.13
N ARG A 198 -10.42 1.29 1.05
CA ARG A 198 -11.46 1.16 0.01
C ARG A 198 -12.58 2.18 0.15
N ALA A 199 -13.01 2.47 1.37
CA ALA A 199 -14.05 3.48 1.61
C ALA A 199 -13.59 4.88 1.17
N VAL A 200 -12.35 5.26 1.47
CA VAL A 200 -11.74 6.52 1.02
C VAL A 200 -11.68 6.58 -0.51
N GLN A 201 -11.14 5.55 -1.16
CA GLN A 201 -11.04 5.51 -2.63
C GLN A 201 -12.41 5.62 -3.30
N LEU A 202 -13.41 4.86 -2.84
CA LEU A 202 -14.75 4.88 -3.41
C LEU A 202 -15.45 6.23 -3.19
N SER A 203 -15.32 6.82 -2.00
CA SER A 203 -15.96 8.09 -1.67
C SER A 203 -15.38 9.23 -2.48
N ALA A 204 -14.05 9.33 -2.53
CA ALA A 204 -13.35 10.38 -3.28
C ALA A 204 -13.59 10.27 -4.79
N ALA A 205 -13.62 9.05 -5.35
CA ALA A 205 -13.97 8.85 -6.75
C ALA A 205 -15.44 9.26 -7.03
N ALA A 206 -16.38 8.91 -6.15
CA ALA A 206 -17.78 9.26 -6.31
C ALA A 206 -18.03 10.79 -6.25
N GLU A 207 -17.34 11.51 -5.38
CA GLU A 207 -17.43 12.98 -5.26
C GLU A 207 -17.08 13.72 -6.56
N THR A 208 -16.36 13.11 -7.49
CA THR A 208 -16.03 13.74 -8.78
C THR A 208 -17.21 13.81 -9.76
N VAL A 209 -18.28 13.03 -9.51
CA VAL A 209 -19.42 12.88 -10.43
C VAL A 209 -20.79 13.10 -9.78
N LEU A 210 -20.84 13.36 -8.47
CA LEU A 210 -22.06 13.66 -7.71
C LEU A 210 -22.31 15.19 -7.66
#